data_AF-A0A5B0DA25-F1
#
_entry.id   AF-A0A5B0DA25-F1
#
_cell.length_a   1.000
_cell.length_b   1.000
_cell.length_c   1.000
_cell.angle_alpha   90.00
_cell.angle_beta   90.00
_cell.angle_gamma   90.00
#
_symmetry.space_group_name_H-M   'P 1'
#
loop_
_entity.id
_entity.type
_entity.pdbx_description
1 polymer ?
#
loop_
_entity_poly.entity_id
_entity_poly.type
_entity_poly.pdbx_seq_one_letter_code
_entity_poly.pdbx_strand_id
1 'polypeptide(L)'
;MPEQFSRPVRRPSSAFDNIVGAHDPAEETRIAHATASALLTRVRADESGVSADRLVAFTAEHGIDEIAELWSKAPARTLPGALWRLYLLQLAIHSDPHTAALLYERGRVELASVDAIVAGAPVPANPDEIVALIDTILRGAFRGDFAVALDRAASFCRVHASGATHTADDYELTEPSRASELTTRALRLSSYAQDLTAAATLWRSDALV
;
A
#
# COMPACT_ATOMS: atom_id res chain seq x y z
N MET A 1 -46.58 7.08 14.42
CA MET A 1 -46.00 7.30 15.77
C MET A 1 -44.49 7.27 15.60
N PRO A 2 -43.74 8.36 15.84
CA PRO A 2 -42.28 8.33 15.70
C PRO A 2 -41.66 7.54 16.86
N GLU A 3 -40.71 6.66 16.55
CA GLU A 3 -39.99 5.83 17.53
C GLU A 3 -39.20 6.71 18.52
N GLN A 4 -39.29 6.39 19.81
CA GLN A 4 -38.52 7.07 20.86
C GLN A 4 -37.04 6.71 20.72
N PHE A 5 -36.21 7.71 20.39
CA PHE A 5 -34.76 7.57 20.46
C PHE A 5 -34.33 7.31 21.91
N SER A 6 -33.64 6.19 22.11
CA SER A 6 -33.09 5.81 23.42
C SER A 6 -31.95 6.78 23.80
N ARG A 7 -32.03 7.38 24.99
CA ARG A 7 -31.01 8.29 25.49
C ARG A 7 -29.73 7.52 25.84
N PRO A 8 -28.53 8.05 25.54
CA PRO A 8 -27.26 7.41 25.90
C PRO A 8 -27.17 7.21 27.42
N VAL A 9 -26.96 5.97 27.84
CA VAL A 9 -26.76 5.62 29.25
C VAL A 9 -25.29 5.88 29.60
N ARG A 10 -25.04 6.74 30.58
CA ARG A 10 -23.70 6.90 31.18
C ARG A 10 -23.33 5.61 31.92
N ARG A 11 -22.38 4.87 31.38
CA ARG A 11 -21.73 3.74 32.06
C ARG A 11 -20.63 4.27 32.99
N PRO A 12 -20.51 3.77 34.22
CA PRO A 12 -19.39 4.11 35.10
C PRO A 12 -18.07 3.59 34.51
N SER A 13 -16.97 4.30 34.75
CA SER A 13 -15.63 3.96 34.23
C SER A 13 -15.20 2.54 34.59
N SER A 14 -15.56 2.05 35.78
CA SER A 14 -15.29 0.68 36.22
C SER A 14 -15.99 -0.42 35.40
N ALA A 15 -16.98 -0.09 34.58
CA ALA A 15 -17.59 -1.04 33.64
C ALA A 15 -16.71 -1.31 32.41
N PHE A 16 -15.69 -0.49 32.17
CA PHE A 16 -14.70 -0.66 31.10
C PHE A 16 -13.44 -1.40 31.57
N ASP A 17 -13.16 -1.41 32.88
CA ASP A 17 -12.00 -2.08 33.47
C ASP A 17 -12.00 -3.61 33.27
N ASN A 18 -13.16 -4.20 32.93
CA ASN A 18 -13.34 -5.64 32.72
C ASN A 18 -13.46 -6.06 31.25
N ILE A 19 -13.13 -5.19 30.28
CA ILE A 19 -12.94 -5.62 28.88
C ILE A 19 -11.53 -6.24 28.75
N VAL A 20 -11.36 -7.42 29.35
CA VAL A 20 -10.21 -8.28 29.09
C VAL A 20 -10.55 -9.08 27.83
N GLY A 21 -10.05 -8.64 26.67
CA GLY A 21 -10.33 -9.30 25.40
C GLY A 21 -9.91 -8.54 24.15
N ALA A 22 -8.66 -8.09 24.08
CA ALA A 22 -7.87 -7.76 22.90
C ALA A 22 -6.59 -7.07 23.43
N HIS A 23 -5.44 -7.23 22.78
CA HIS A 23 -4.27 -6.41 23.11
C HIS A 23 -4.67 -4.93 23.11
N ASP A 24 -4.13 -4.12 24.03
CA ASP A 24 -4.40 -2.68 24.10
C ASP A 24 -4.17 -2.06 22.71
N PRO A 25 -5.20 -1.48 22.04
CA PRO A 25 -5.04 -0.89 20.71
C PRO A 25 -3.95 0.19 20.65
N ALA A 26 -3.73 0.89 21.76
CA ALA A 26 -2.65 1.87 21.87
C ALA A 26 -1.28 1.18 21.89
N GLU A 27 -1.17 0.01 22.50
CA GLU A 27 0.04 -0.81 22.51
C GLU A 27 0.31 -1.44 21.14
N GLU A 28 -0.70 -2.03 20.48
CA GLU A 28 -0.56 -2.54 19.10
C GLU A 28 -0.06 -1.43 18.16
N THR A 29 -0.67 -0.25 18.23
CA THR A 29 -0.24 0.92 17.44
C THR A 29 1.21 1.28 17.75
N ARG A 30 1.59 1.35 19.04
CA ARG A 30 2.95 1.70 19.46
C ARG A 30 3.99 0.70 18.95
N ILE A 31 3.68 -0.59 19.01
CA ILE A 31 4.56 -1.65 18.49
C ILE A 31 4.65 -1.53 16.95
N ALA A 32 3.55 -1.22 16.25
CA ALA A 32 3.56 -1.02 14.80
C ALA A 32 4.52 0.11 14.39
N HIS A 33 4.45 1.25 15.06
CA HIS A 33 5.36 2.38 14.82
C HIS A 33 6.80 2.06 15.19
N ALA A 34 7.03 1.41 16.33
CA ALA A 34 8.37 1.04 16.80
C ALA A 34 9.04 0.05 15.83
N THR A 35 8.31 -0.97 15.38
CA THR A 35 8.82 -1.98 14.43
C THR A 35 9.08 -1.37 13.05
N ALA A 36 8.18 -0.54 12.53
CA ALA A 36 8.37 0.17 11.27
C ALA A 36 9.60 1.08 11.30
N SER A 37 9.74 1.88 12.37
CA SER A 37 10.88 2.79 12.53
C SER A 37 12.19 2.03 12.72
N ALA A 38 12.19 0.96 13.52
CA ALA A 38 13.37 0.13 13.75
C ALA A 38 13.81 -0.57 12.46
N LEU A 39 12.87 -1.08 11.65
CA LEU A 39 13.18 -1.68 10.37
C LEU A 39 13.80 -0.66 9.42
N LEU A 40 13.17 0.50 9.25
CA LEU A 40 13.67 1.55 8.37
C LEU A 40 15.08 2.01 8.79
N THR A 41 15.30 2.20 10.09
CA THR A 41 16.60 2.60 10.65
C THR A 41 17.66 1.53 10.42
N ARG A 42 17.34 0.26 10.72
CA ARG A 42 18.27 -0.87 10.56
C ARG A 42 18.69 -1.06 9.12
N VAL A 43 17.75 -0.99 8.18
CA VAL A 43 18.05 -1.17 6.76
C VAL A 43 18.84 0.01 6.20
N ARG A 44 18.58 1.24 6.68
CA ARG A 44 19.36 2.43 6.29
C ARG A 44 20.78 2.42 6.84
N ALA A 45 21.00 1.83 8.02
CA ALA A 45 22.32 1.69 8.63
C ALA A 45 23.18 0.61 7.95
N ASP A 46 22.59 -0.27 7.13
CA ASP A 46 23.31 -1.28 6.37
C ASP A 46 23.83 -0.71 5.04
N GLU A 47 25.06 -0.19 5.05
CA GLU A 47 25.73 0.37 3.87
C GLU A 47 25.95 -0.66 2.75
N SER A 48 26.02 -1.97 3.08
CA SER A 48 26.17 -3.03 2.09
C SER A 48 24.89 -3.27 1.29
N GLY A 49 23.76 -2.84 1.85
CA GLY A 49 22.44 -3.03 1.29
C GLY A 49 21.83 -4.42 1.47
N VAL A 50 22.62 -5.44 1.80
CA VAL A 50 22.17 -6.84 1.88
C VAL A 50 20.86 -7.02 2.66
N SER A 51 20.63 -6.25 3.72
CA SER A 51 19.38 -6.28 4.51
C SER A 51 18.15 -5.87 3.71
N ALA A 52 18.25 -4.87 2.84
CA ALA A 52 17.14 -4.43 1.99
C ALA A 52 16.82 -5.48 0.92
N ASP A 53 17.85 -6.09 0.31
CA ASP A 53 17.65 -7.12 -0.71
C ASP A 53 17.07 -8.40 -0.08
N ARG A 54 17.53 -8.76 1.13
CA ARG A 54 16.92 -9.84 1.92
C ARG A 54 15.49 -9.54 2.27
N LEU A 55 15.15 -8.31 2.67
CA LEU A 55 13.77 -7.97 3.00
C LEU A 55 12.87 -8.10 1.76
N VAL A 56 13.30 -7.55 0.62
CA VAL A 56 12.59 -7.61 -0.67
C VAL A 56 12.43 -9.05 -1.18
N ALA A 57 13.45 -9.89 -1.00
CA ALA A 57 13.38 -11.32 -1.36
C ALA A 57 12.51 -12.12 -0.37
N PHE A 58 12.64 -11.83 0.92
CA PHE A 58 11.88 -12.50 1.98
C PHE A 58 10.39 -12.20 1.85
N THR A 59 10.02 -10.96 1.51
CA THR A 59 8.62 -10.60 1.25
C THR A 59 8.03 -11.35 0.07
N ALA A 60 8.84 -11.65 -0.96
CA ALA A 60 8.39 -12.42 -2.12
C ALA A 60 8.20 -13.92 -1.82
N GLU A 61 8.98 -14.50 -0.91
CA GLU A 61 9.02 -15.95 -0.67
C GLU A 61 8.24 -16.41 0.58
N HIS A 62 8.24 -15.62 1.65
CA HIS A 62 7.74 -16.05 2.96
C HIS A 62 6.66 -15.15 3.57
N GLY A 63 6.48 -13.93 3.04
CA GLY A 63 5.65 -12.90 3.65
C GLY A 63 6.21 -12.40 5.00
N ILE A 64 6.03 -11.12 5.31
CA ILE A 64 6.41 -10.57 6.64
C ILE A 64 5.28 -10.76 7.67
N ASP A 65 4.62 -11.92 7.66
CA ASP A 65 3.25 -12.12 8.15
C ASP A 65 2.96 -11.55 9.54
N GLU A 66 3.83 -11.74 10.53
CA GLU A 66 3.62 -11.22 11.89
C GLU A 66 3.72 -9.68 11.96
N ILE A 67 4.66 -9.08 11.24
CA ILE A 67 4.84 -7.61 11.18
C ILE A 67 3.79 -6.99 10.27
N ALA A 68 3.45 -7.69 9.18
CA ALA A 68 2.38 -7.36 8.26
C ALA A 68 1.03 -7.26 8.97
N GLU A 69 0.68 -8.24 9.80
CA GLU A 69 -0.56 -8.22 10.58
C GLU A 69 -0.62 -6.97 11.48
N LEU A 70 0.49 -6.67 12.15
CA LEU A 70 0.60 -5.50 13.01
C LEU A 70 0.43 -4.18 12.24
N TRP A 71 1.09 -4.04 11.09
CA TRP A 71 0.98 -2.83 10.27
C TRP A 71 -0.35 -2.72 9.53
N SER A 72 -1.02 -3.84 9.25
CA SER A 72 -2.32 -3.85 8.55
C SER A 72 -3.41 -3.09 9.30
N LYS A 73 -3.27 -2.99 10.63
CA LYS A 73 -4.17 -2.26 11.52
C LYS A 73 -3.83 -0.77 11.64
N ALA A 74 -2.64 -0.37 11.19
CA ALA A 74 -2.19 1.01 11.32
C ALA A 74 -2.97 1.96 10.38
N PRO A 75 -3.26 3.20 10.82
CA PRO A 75 -3.91 4.19 9.96
C PRO A 75 -3.11 4.44 8.68
N ALA A 76 -3.81 4.71 7.59
CA ALA A 76 -3.24 4.76 6.25
C ALA A 76 -2.02 5.67 6.07
N ARG A 77 -2.10 6.85 6.68
CA ARG A 77 -1.16 7.97 6.52
C ARG A 77 -0.21 8.05 7.72
N THR A 78 0.30 6.89 8.09
CA THR A 78 1.34 6.69 9.12
C THR A 78 2.52 5.95 8.49
N LEU A 79 3.67 5.93 9.15
CA LEU A 79 4.82 5.17 8.67
C LEU A 79 4.50 3.67 8.45
N PRO A 80 3.98 2.92 9.45
CA PRO A 80 3.59 1.53 9.25
C PRO A 80 2.50 1.35 8.19
N GLY A 81 1.52 2.25 8.11
CA GLY A 81 0.45 2.21 7.11
C GLY A 81 0.95 2.40 5.67
N ALA A 82 1.97 3.24 5.48
CA ALA A 82 2.62 3.44 4.18
C ALA A 82 3.46 2.22 3.77
N LEU A 83 4.27 1.68 4.69
CA LEU A 83 5.05 0.46 4.45
C LEU A 83 4.17 -0.74 4.12
N TRP A 84 3.04 -0.89 4.82
CA TRP A 84 2.05 -1.94 4.54
C TRP A 84 1.52 -1.87 3.11
N ARG A 85 1.18 -0.68 2.61
CA ARG A 85 0.70 -0.49 1.23
C ARG A 85 1.77 -0.82 0.20
N LEU A 86 3.01 -0.41 0.45
CA LEU A 86 4.14 -0.75 -0.43
C LEU A 86 4.34 -2.27 -0.49
N TYR A 87 4.25 -2.95 0.67
CA TYR A 87 4.32 -4.40 0.75
C TYR A 87 3.18 -5.08 -0.01
N LEU A 88 1.92 -4.65 0.22
CA LEU A 88 0.77 -5.21 -0.49
C LEU A 88 0.87 -5.01 -2.01
N LEU A 89 1.40 -3.87 -2.45
CA LEU A 89 1.62 -3.60 -3.86
C LEU A 89 2.66 -4.57 -4.46
N GLN A 90 3.78 -4.78 -3.75
CA GLN A 90 4.80 -5.75 -4.15
C GLN A 90 4.21 -7.16 -4.23
N LEU A 91 3.54 -7.61 -3.17
CA LEU A 91 2.95 -8.94 -3.10
C LEU A 91 1.94 -9.17 -4.24
N ALA A 92 1.06 -8.20 -4.49
CA ALA A 92 0.05 -8.31 -5.54
C ALA A 92 0.68 -8.39 -6.95
N ILE A 93 1.80 -7.70 -7.19
CA ILE A 93 2.49 -7.74 -8.48
C ILE A 93 3.22 -9.07 -8.67
N HIS A 94 3.95 -9.54 -7.66
CA HIS A 94 4.64 -10.84 -7.70
C HIS A 94 3.66 -12.00 -7.88
N SER A 95 2.44 -11.91 -7.32
CA SER A 95 1.43 -12.96 -7.44
C SER A 95 0.85 -13.14 -8.85
N ASP A 96 0.79 -12.06 -9.64
CA ASP A 96 0.30 -12.10 -11.02
C ASP A 96 0.96 -10.99 -11.88
N PRO A 97 2.22 -11.20 -12.28
CA PRO A 97 2.98 -10.21 -13.06
C PRO A 97 2.36 -9.95 -14.44
N HIS A 98 1.69 -10.94 -15.02
CA HIS A 98 1.08 -10.84 -16.34
C HIS A 98 -0.10 -9.88 -16.33
N THR A 99 -1.04 -10.05 -15.39
CA THR A 99 -2.15 -9.10 -15.23
C THR A 99 -1.62 -7.73 -14.84
N ALA A 100 -0.58 -7.65 -14.01
CA ALA A 100 0.03 -6.38 -13.65
C ALA A 100 0.56 -5.63 -14.90
N ALA A 101 1.36 -6.28 -15.75
CA ALA A 101 1.87 -5.66 -16.97
C ALA A 101 0.77 -5.23 -17.95
N LEU A 102 -0.26 -6.06 -18.14
CA LEU A 102 -1.39 -5.72 -19.00
C LEU A 102 -2.11 -4.46 -18.51
N LEU A 103 -2.43 -4.40 -17.21
CA LEU A 103 -3.10 -3.24 -16.62
C LEU A 103 -2.21 -2.00 -16.62
N TYR A 104 -0.91 -2.15 -16.36
CA TYR A 104 0.03 -1.02 -16.43
C TYR A 104 0.05 -0.43 -17.84
N GLU A 105 0.23 -1.28 -18.86
CA GLU A 105 0.34 -0.82 -20.25
C GLU A 105 -0.96 -0.18 -20.75
N ARG A 106 -2.12 -0.78 -20.43
CA ARG A 106 -3.43 -0.18 -20.70
C ARG A 106 -3.55 1.19 -20.04
N GLY A 107 -3.22 1.27 -18.75
CA GLY A 107 -3.25 2.49 -17.98
C GLY A 107 -2.31 3.57 -18.51
N ARG A 108 -1.12 3.19 -18.97
CA ARG A 108 -0.12 4.09 -19.55
C ARG A 108 -0.60 4.75 -20.84
N VAL A 109 -1.36 4.02 -21.65
CA VAL A 109 -1.95 4.53 -22.91
C VAL A 109 -3.14 5.45 -22.62
N GLU A 110 -4.01 5.07 -21.68
CA GLU A 110 -5.28 5.78 -21.44
C GLU A 110 -5.15 6.95 -20.44
N LEU A 111 -4.23 6.87 -19.48
CA LEU A 111 -4.03 7.94 -18.50
C LEU A 111 -3.18 9.07 -19.08
N ALA A 112 -3.83 10.17 -19.46
CA ALA A 112 -3.16 11.39 -19.91
C ALA A 112 -2.54 12.18 -18.73
N SER A 113 -1.48 11.63 -18.12
CA SER A 113 -0.74 12.28 -17.04
C SER A 113 0.76 11.97 -17.08
N VAL A 114 1.54 12.64 -16.22
CA VAL A 114 2.98 12.36 -16.04
C VAL A 114 3.24 11.11 -15.21
N ASP A 115 2.21 10.43 -14.69
CA ASP A 115 2.36 9.35 -13.71
C ASP A 115 3.17 8.18 -14.23
N ALA A 116 3.06 7.83 -15.51
CA ALA A 116 3.88 6.78 -16.11
C ALA A 116 5.38 7.10 -16.07
N ILE A 117 5.74 8.38 -16.26
CA ILE A 117 7.12 8.87 -16.19
C ILE A 117 7.60 8.85 -14.74
N VAL A 118 6.75 9.31 -13.80
CA VAL A 118 7.11 9.34 -12.37
C VAL A 118 7.26 7.92 -11.82
N ALA A 119 6.35 6.99 -12.15
CA ALA A 119 6.49 5.59 -11.79
C ALA A 119 7.84 5.04 -12.30
N GLY A 120 8.18 5.35 -13.55
CA GLY A 120 9.48 5.06 -14.14
C GLY A 120 9.61 3.65 -14.68
N ALA A 121 8.51 3.07 -15.19
CA ALA A 121 8.55 1.80 -15.91
C ALA A 121 9.16 1.99 -17.31
N PRO A 122 9.82 0.95 -17.87
CA PRO A 122 10.16 0.93 -19.29
C PRO A 122 8.89 0.97 -20.17
N VAL A 123 9.06 1.34 -21.44
CA VAL A 123 7.95 1.46 -22.39
C VAL A 123 8.27 0.72 -23.69
N PRO A 124 7.53 -0.35 -24.04
CA PRO A 124 6.51 -1.03 -23.21
C PRO A 124 7.13 -1.77 -22.03
N ALA A 125 6.35 -2.03 -20.97
CA ALA A 125 6.80 -2.81 -19.81
C ALA A 125 6.30 -4.26 -19.91
N ASN A 126 7.22 -5.22 -19.83
CA ASN A 126 6.89 -6.64 -19.73
C ASN A 126 6.68 -7.07 -18.25
N PRO A 127 6.16 -8.29 -17.98
CA PRO A 127 5.92 -8.77 -16.61
C PRO A 127 7.14 -8.70 -15.68
N ASP A 128 8.31 -9.13 -16.16
CA ASP A 128 9.56 -9.11 -15.37
C ASP A 128 10.01 -7.68 -15.07
N GLU A 129 9.81 -6.75 -16.01
CA GLU A 129 10.11 -5.33 -15.83
C GLU A 129 9.19 -4.66 -14.81
N ILE A 130 7.92 -5.06 -14.73
CA ILE A 130 6.99 -4.56 -13.71
C ILE A 130 7.36 -5.08 -12.32
N VAL A 131 7.78 -6.35 -12.22
CA VAL A 131 8.34 -6.91 -10.98
C VAL A 131 9.60 -6.16 -10.57
N ALA A 132 10.55 -5.99 -11.49
CA ALA A 132 11.79 -5.26 -11.24
C ALA A 132 11.52 -3.80 -10.83
N LEU A 133 10.51 -3.17 -11.40
CA LEU A 133 10.10 -1.82 -11.04
C LEU A 133 9.61 -1.74 -9.60
N ILE A 134 8.66 -2.58 -9.18
CA ILE A 134 8.14 -2.50 -7.81
C ILE A 134 9.22 -2.83 -6.77
N ASP A 135 10.10 -3.79 -7.07
CA ASP A 135 11.23 -4.11 -6.20
C ASP A 135 12.23 -2.95 -6.13
N THR A 136 12.38 -2.19 -7.21
CA THR A 136 13.21 -0.98 -7.22
C THR A 136 12.59 0.14 -6.39
N ILE A 137 11.27 0.34 -6.49
CA ILE A 137 10.55 1.31 -5.66
C ILE A 137 10.67 0.94 -4.17
N LEU A 138 10.47 -0.34 -3.83
CA LEU A 138 10.58 -0.81 -2.46
C LEU A 138 12.00 -0.69 -1.91
N ARG A 139 13.03 -1.06 -2.70
CA ARG A 139 14.43 -0.80 -2.33
C ARG A 139 14.71 0.69 -2.13
N GLY A 140 14.14 1.54 -2.99
CA GLY A 140 14.22 3.00 -2.87
C GLY A 140 13.61 3.53 -1.57
N ALA A 141 12.52 2.91 -1.08
CA ALA A 141 11.91 3.29 0.19
C ALA A 141 12.88 3.09 1.38
N PHE A 142 13.70 2.03 1.33
CA PHE A 142 14.64 1.71 2.40
C PHE A 142 16.02 2.36 2.24
N ARG A 143 16.55 2.52 1.02
CA ARG A 143 17.90 3.06 0.80
C ARG A 143 17.94 4.48 0.27
N GLY A 144 16.92 4.88 -0.48
CA GLY A 144 16.82 6.20 -1.09
C GLY A 144 16.01 7.18 -0.27
N ASP A 145 15.49 8.19 -0.95
CA ASP A 145 14.50 9.10 -0.40
C ASP A 145 13.13 8.38 -0.31
N PHE A 146 12.62 8.24 0.91
CA PHE A 146 11.36 7.55 1.17
C PHE A 146 10.17 8.27 0.53
N ALA A 147 10.13 9.61 0.55
CA ALA A 147 9.05 10.35 -0.10
C ALA A 147 9.06 10.16 -1.61
N VAL A 148 10.25 10.10 -2.23
CA VAL A 148 10.36 9.80 -3.66
C VAL A 148 9.84 8.40 -3.96
N ALA A 149 10.19 7.39 -3.16
CA ALA A 149 9.65 6.04 -3.33
C ALA A 149 8.12 6.00 -3.20
N LEU A 150 7.54 6.73 -2.24
CA LEU A 150 6.10 6.86 -2.07
C LEU A 150 5.43 7.57 -3.26
N ASP A 151 6.03 8.65 -3.78
CA ASP A 151 5.52 9.38 -4.95
C ASP A 151 5.55 8.49 -6.21
N ARG A 152 6.60 7.68 -6.38
CA ARG A 152 6.69 6.68 -7.47
C ARG A 152 5.63 5.59 -7.34
N ALA A 153 5.46 5.03 -6.14
CA ALA A 153 4.43 4.02 -5.87
C ALA A 153 3.02 4.58 -6.08
N ALA A 154 2.75 5.82 -5.64
CA ALA A 154 1.47 6.47 -5.85
C ALA A 154 1.16 6.67 -7.34
N SER A 155 2.16 7.08 -8.12
CA SER A 155 2.04 7.25 -9.57
C SER A 155 1.77 5.92 -10.27
N PHE A 156 2.50 4.88 -9.88
CA PHE A 156 2.27 3.51 -10.36
C PHE A 156 0.82 3.05 -10.09
N CYS A 157 0.32 3.28 -8.87
CA CYS A 157 -1.07 2.95 -8.51
C CYS A 157 -2.09 3.69 -9.37
N ARG A 158 -1.87 4.97 -9.71
CA ARG A 158 -2.77 5.74 -10.60
C ARG A 158 -2.81 5.16 -12.01
N VAL A 159 -1.64 4.80 -12.56
CA VAL A 159 -1.55 4.16 -13.88
C VAL A 159 -2.30 2.82 -13.86
N HIS A 160 -2.03 1.95 -12.89
CA HIS A 160 -2.74 0.68 -12.78
C HIS A 160 -4.24 0.82 -12.55
N ALA A 161 -4.67 1.80 -11.75
CA ALA A 161 -6.09 2.07 -11.52
C ALA A 161 -6.78 2.46 -12.84
N SER A 162 -6.16 3.34 -13.63
CA SER A 162 -6.66 3.70 -14.96
C SER A 162 -6.79 2.47 -15.86
N GLY A 163 -5.75 1.63 -15.92
CA GLY A 163 -5.79 0.41 -16.71
C GLY A 163 -6.89 -0.55 -16.28
N ALA A 164 -7.05 -0.77 -14.97
CA ALA A 164 -8.09 -1.62 -14.41
C ALA A 164 -9.50 -1.11 -14.73
N THR A 165 -9.75 0.20 -14.68
CA THR A 165 -11.05 0.78 -15.05
C THR A 165 -11.34 0.61 -16.53
N HIS A 166 -10.40 0.94 -17.43
CA HIS A 166 -10.64 0.78 -18.87
C HIS A 166 -10.81 -0.68 -19.27
N THR A 167 -10.04 -1.59 -18.67
CA THR A 167 -10.23 -3.03 -18.89
C THR A 167 -11.56 -3.52 -18.31
N ALA A 168 -12.05 -2.95 -17.21
CA ALA A 168 -13.38 -3.29 -16.68
C ALA A 168 -14.48 -2.91 -17.68
N ASP A 169 -14.42 -1.70 -18.25
CA ASP A 169 -15.39 -1.23 -19.25
C ASP A 169 -15.43 -2.16 -20.48
N ASP A 170 -14.26 -2.66 -20.92
CA ASP A 170 -14.16 -3.62 -22.04
C ASP A 170 -14.88 -4.96 -21.72
N TYR A 171 -14.91 -5.37 -20.45
CA TYR A 171 -15.53 -6.61 -19.99
C TYR A 171 -16.99 -6.47 -19.51
N GLU A 172 -17.52 -5.25 -19.36
CA GLU A 172 -18.83 -4.99 -18.75
C GLU A 172 -19.97 -5.79 -19.43
N LEU A 173 -19.94 -5.89 -20.76
CA LEU A 173 -20.99 -6.56 -21.53
C LEU A 173 -20.85 -8.08 -21.62
N THR A 174 -19.64 -8.62 -21.46
CA THR A 174 -19.34 -10.04 -21.71
C THR A 174 -19.05 -10.82 -20.42
N GLU A 175 -18.39 -10.19 -19.45
CA GLU A 175 -17.92 -10.78 -18.20
C GLU A 175 -18.16 -9.81 -17.01
N PRO A 176 -19.41 -9.50 -16.65
CA PRO A 176 -19.74 -8.45 -15.66
C PRO A 176 -19.16 -8.71 -14.26
N SER A 177 -19.01 -9.98 -13.86
CA SER A 177 -18.33 -10.33 -12.60
C SER A 177 -16.86 -9.91 -12.61
N ARG A 178 -16.16 -10.11 -13.73
CA ARG A 178 -14.76 -9.71 -13.89
C ARG A 178 -14.62 -8.19 -13.96
N ALA A 179 -15.53 -7.51 -14.65
CA ALA A 179 -15.59 -6.06 -14.66
C ALA A 179 -15.76 -5.48 -13.24
N SER A 180 -16.61 -6.10 -12.42
CA SER A 180 -16.80 -5.72 -11.01
C SER A 180 -15.53 -5.91 -10.16
N GLU A 181 -14.79 -7.02 -10.36
CA GLU A 181 -13.51 -7.28 -9.70
C GLU A 181 -12.44 -6.23 -10.09
N LEU A 182 -12.33 -5.92 -11.37
CA LEU A 182 -11.41 -4.91 -11.90
C LEU A 182 -11.74 -3.51 -11.38
N THR A 183 -13.03 -3.16 -11.33
CA THR A 183 -13.49 -1.89 -10.74
C THR A 183 -13.15 -1.79 -9.26
N THR A 184 -13.36 -2.87 -8.50
CA THR A 184 -12.98 -2.94 -7.09
C THR A 184 -11.46 -2.81 -6.90
N ARG A 185 -10.67 -3.45 -7.78
CA ARG A 185 -9.21 -3.31 -7.80
C ARG A 185 -8.79 -1.87 -8.09
N ALA A 186 -9.40 -1.22 -9.09
CA ALA A 186 -9.13 0.17 -9.45
C ALA A 186 -9.41 1.13 -8.27
N LEU A 187 -10.52 0.91 -7.54
CA LEU A 187 -10.85 1.69 -6.34
C LEU A 187 -9.76 1.56 -5.27
N ARG A 188 -9.32 0.34 -4.95
CA ARG A 188 -8.25 0.10 -3.96
C ARG A 188 -6.95 0.79 -4.35
N LEU A 189 -6.54 0.66 -5.62
CA LEU A 189 -5.34 1.29 -6.15
C LEU A 189 -5.42 2.82 -6.11
N SER A 190 -6.56 3.40 -6.46
CA SER A 190 -6.80 4.83 -6.35
C SER A 190 -6.69 5.33 -4.90
N SER A 191 -7.26 4.59 -3.93
CA SER A 191 -7.09 4.90 -2.50
C SER A 191 -5.63 4.80 -2.06
N TYR A 192 -4.89 3.77 -2.51
CA TYR A 192 -3.46 3.66 -2.20
C TYR A 192 -2.67 4.84 -2.76
N ALA A 193 -2.96 5.28 -3.99
CA ALA A 193 -2.31 6.44 -4.57
C ALA A 193 -2.52 7.70 -3.72
N GLN A 194 -3.74 7.93 -3.23
CA GLN A 194 -4.05 9.07 -2.36
C GLN A 194 -3.30 8.99 -1.02
N ASP A 195 -3.32 7.82 -0.39
CA ASP A 195 -2.65 7.58 0.89
C ASP A 195 -1.14 7.74 0.80
N LEU A 196 -0.52 7.17 -0.24
CA LEU A 196 0.93 7.24 -0.48
C LEU A 196 1.37 8.67 -0.81
N THR A 197 0.59 9.41 -1.61
CA THR A 197 0.86 10.84 -1.90
C THR A 197 0.80 11.68 -0.62
N ALA A 198 -0.20 11.44 0.24
CA ALA A 198 -0.30 12.11 1.52
C ALA A 198 0.86 11.73 2.46
N ALA A 199 1.23 10.45 2.50
CA ALA A 199 2.35 9.97 3.29
C ALA A 199 3.69 10.56 2.83
N ALA A 200 3.90 10.71 1.52
CA ALA A 200 5.09 11.37 0.97
C ALA A 200 5.18 12.84 1.43
N THR A 201 4.04 13.54 1.45
CA THR A 201 3.96 14.92 1.92
C THR A 201 4.25 15.03 3.42
N LEU A 202 3.66 14.16 4.23
CA LEU A 202 3.90 14.10 5.67
C LEU A 202 5.34 13.73 6.00
N TRP A 203 5.96 12.84 5.22
CA TRP A 203 7.37 12.46 5.38
C TRP A 203 8.28 13.66 5.14
N ARG A 204 8.04 14.42 4.07
CA ARG A 204 8.83 15.63 3.75
C ARG A 204 8.72 16.72 4.81
N SER A 205 7.68 16.72 5.63
CA SER A 205 7.47 17.67 6.73
C SER A 205 7.74 17.08 8.11
N ASP A 206 8.41 15.93 8.21
CA ASP A 206 8.70 15.22 9.46
C ASP A 206 7.45 14.95 10.33
N ALA A 207 6.29 14.83 9.69
CA ALA A 207 4.98 14.64 10.35
C ALA A 207 4.39 13.24 10.13
N LEU A 208 5.10 12.37 9.39
CA LEU A 208 4.70 10.98 9.22
C LEU A 208 5.15 10.17 10.43
N VAL A 209 4.32 10.19 11.47
CA VAL A 209 4.47 9.34 12.65
C VAL A 209 4.04 7.91 12.34
#